data_AF-A0A031LNF1-F1
#
_entry.id   AF-A0A031LNF1-F1
#
_cell.length_a   1.000
_cell.length_b   1.000
_cell.length_c   1.000
_cell.angle_alpha   90.00
_cell.angle_beta   90.00
_cell.angle_gamma   90.00
#
_symmetry.space_group_name_H-M   'P 1'
#
loop_
_entity.id
_entity.type
_entity.pdbx_description
1 polymer ?
#
loop_
_entity_poly.entity_id
_entity_poly.type
_entity_poly.pdbx_seq_one_letter_code
_entity_poly.pdbx_strand_id
1 'polypeptide(L)'
;MLSLLVGGFYGDEGKGKIASYLAIRDSPEIIVRTGSINAGHTVVYNGEKWKIRIIPSGFLSKTTTLMLAPGSLTSLEEFFKEIKITDTENRIFIDRHVGIITQKEIQDERTDENLIKNVGSTGQGVGYAESRRVLRVLKLAKDYVELEKFLTDVPESVISALGKGKDVQVEGTQGTFLSLYHGEYPFVTSRNTTSSGILSEVGIGPKYVNEVIVVFKAFVTRVGNGYLEGELSPDEADKLGLVESGTVTGRRRRVAPFNIKLAKESVKINSATQVAITKIDSIFKDSYRVREYQKLPSEAKRWLDDVENELGVPITLIGTGEDTLDIIDLRNEKVGK
;
A
#
# COMPACT_ATOMS: atom_id res chain seq x y z
N MET A 1 13.62 -6.34 13.56
CA MET A 1 13.64 -6.62 12.10
C MET A 1 12.89 -5.51 11.36
N LEU A 2 13.26 -5.13 10.14
CA LEU A 2 12.45 -4.24 9.30
C LEU A 2 11.85 -4.98 8.10
N SER A 3 10.52 -4.97 8.01
CA SER A 3 9.76 -5.53 6.89
C SER A 3 9.06 -4.43 6.10
N LEU A 4 9.29 -4.38 4.79
CA LEU A 4 8.74 -3.35 3.90
C LEU A 4 7.71 -3.95 2.94
N LEU A 5 6.51 -3.38 2.90
CA LEU A 5 5.46 -3.77 1.96
C LEU A 5 5.35 -2.77 0.80
N VAL A 6 5.42 -3.28 -0.42
CA VAL A 6 5.31 -2.48 -1.65
C VAL A 6 4.28 -3.09 -2.61
N GLY A 7 3.65 -2.25 -3.45
CA GLY A 7 2.65 -2.72 -4.39
C GLY A 7 3.31 -3.16 -5.69
N GLY A 8 2.93 -4.32 -6.21
CA GLY A 8 3.61 -4.92 -7.34
C GLY A 8 3.21 -4.39 -8.72
N PHE A 9 2.03 -3.79 -8.84
CA PHE A 9 1.44 -3.34 -10.11
C PHE A 9 1.11 -1.83 -10.09
N TYR A 10 -0.15 -1.46 -10.34
CA TYR A 10 -0.64 -0.10 -10.42
C TYR A 10 -1.43 0.32 -9.17
N GLY A 11 -1.08 -0.22 -7.99
CA GLY A 11 -1.82 -0.02 -6.77
C GLY A 11 -3.01 -1.00 -6.64
N ASP A 12 -3.67 -0.95 -5.47
CA ASP A 12 -4.81 -1.81 -5.15
C ASP A 12 -4.56 -3.32 -5.10
N GLU A 13 -3.33 -3.72 -4.80
CA GLU A 13 -2.95 -5.12 -4.71
C GLU A 13 -3.35 -5.79 -3.38
N GLY A 14 -4.06 -5.07 -2.50
CA GLY A 14 -4.42 -5.58 -1.17
C GLY A 14 -3.33 -5.39 -0.11
N LYS A 15 -2.40 -4.45 -0.30
CA LYS A 15 -1.38 -4.09 0.71
C LYS A 15 -1.94 -3.87 2.11
N GLY A 16 -3.08 -3.19 2.22
CA GLY A 16 -3.71 -2.92 3.52
C GLY A 16 -4.10 -4.20 4.27
N LYS A 17 -4.63 -5.20 3.56
CA LYS A 17 -4.95 -6.51 4.12
C LYS A 17 -3.70 -7.27 4.56
N ILE A 18 -2.65 -7.28 3.74
CA ILE A 18 -1.38 -7.91 4.13
C ILE A 18 -0.79 -7.19 5.34
N ALA A 19 -0.80 -5.85 5.33
CA ALA A 19 -0.27 -5.06 6.41
C ALA A 19 -1.03 -5.27 7.74
N SER A 20 -2.36 -5.33 7.70
CA SER A 20 -3.19 -5.57 8.87
C SER A 20 -3.03 -6.99 9.42
N TYR A 21 -2.87 -7.99 8.56
CA TYR A 21 -2.61 -9.36 8.97
C TYR A 21 -1.27 -9.51 9.68
N LEU A 22 -0.20 -8.97 9.09
CA LEU A 22 1.12 -8.98 9.69
C LEU A 22 1.13 -8.26 11.03
N ALA A 23 0.40 -7.14 11.15
CA ALA A 23 0.27 -6.46 12.43
C ALA A 23 -0.38 -7.33 13.52
N ILE A 24 -1.41 -8.12 13.18
CA ILE A 24 -2.08 -9.04 14.12
C ILE A 24 -1.16 -10.21 14.48
N ARG A 25 -0.52 -10.85 13.49
CA ARG A 25 0.33 -12.02 13.72
C ARG A 25 1.63 -11.65 14.44
N ASP A 26 2.31 -10.62 13.97
CA ASP A 26 3.70 -10.32 14.35
C ASP A 26 3.79 -9.27 15.46
N SER A 27 2.73 -8.49 15.67
CA SER A 27 2.69 -7.41 16.68
C SER A 27 3.95 -6.53 16.65
N PRO A 28 4.31 -5.94 15.49
CA PRO A 28 5.49 -5.09 15.39
C PRO A 28 5.39 -3.92 16.37
N GLU A 29 6.55 -3.45 16.85
CA GLU A 29 6.62 -2.32 17.79
C GLU A 29 6.14 -1.03 17.09
N ILE A 30 6.54 -0.84 15.83
CA ILE A 30 6.22 0.35 15.04
C ILE A 30 5.72 -0.07 13.65
N ILE A 31 4.65 0.59 13.19
CA ILE A 31 4.24 0.57 11.78
C ILE A 31 4.31 1.98 11.23
N VAL A 32 5.07 2.16 10.15
CA VAL A 32 5.21 3.44 9.45
C VAL A 32 4.43 3.43 8.14
N ARG A 33 3.56 4.41 7.94
CA ARG A 33 2.89 4.66 6.66
C ARG A 33 3.62 5.73 5.85
N THR A 34 3.84 5.45 4.58
CA THR A 34 4.35 6.43 3.59
C THR A 34 3.26 6.87 2.62
N GLY A 35 3.59 7.77 1.70
CA GLY A 35 2.67 8.18 0.65
C GLY A 35 1.73 9.30 1.03
N SER A 36 0.52 9.25 0.48
CA SER A 36 -0.46 10.31 0.70
C SER A 36 -1.92 9.82 0.60
N ILE A 37 -2.84 10.75 0.87
CA ILE A 37 -4.29 10.56 0.88
C ILE A 37 -4.92 10.22 -0.49
N ASN A 38 -4.10 10.17 -1.55
CA ASN A 38 -4.51 9.66 -2.87
C ASN A 38 -4.51 8.13 -2.97
N ALA A 39 -3.90 7.42 -2.03
CA ALA A 39 -4.10 5.98 -1.83
C ALA A 39 -5.13 5.74 -0.73
N GLY A 40 -5.91 4.68 -0.90
CA GLY A 40 -6.81 4.17 0.12
C GLY A 40 -6.60 2.68 0.29
N HIS A 41 -6.45 2.23 1.54
CA HIS A 41 -6.41 0.83 1.91
C HIS A 41 -7.73 0.46 2.59
N THR A 42 -8.26 -0.69 2.20
CA THR A 42 -9.47 -1.24 2.82
C THR A 42 -9.03 -2.36 3.75
N VAL A 43 -9.48 -2.27 5.00
CA VAL A 43 -9.25 -3.31 6.02
C VAL A 43 -10.62 -3.86 6.40
N VAL A 44 -10.77 -5.17 6.38
CA VAL A 44 -11.96 -5.87 6.84
C VAL A 44 -11.53 -6.81 7.96
N TYR A 45 -12.20 -6.75 9.11
CA TYR A 45 -11.86 -7.60 10.25
C TYR A 45 -13.09 -7.78 11.13
N ASN A 46 -13.43 -9.03 11.45
CA ASN A 46 -14.56 -9.39 12.32
C ASN A 46 -15.91 -8.75 11.88
N GLY A 47 -16.14 -8.67 10.56
CA GLY A 47 -17.37 -8.11 9.98
C GLY A 47 -17.39 -6.57 9.88
N GLU A 48 -16.39 -5.88 10.41
CA GLU A 48 -16.24 -4.43 10.25
C GLU A 48 -15.32 -4.09 9.07
N LYS A 49 -15.59 -2.96 8.42
CA LYS A 49 -14.90 -2.52 7.20
C LYS A 49 -14.47 -1.06 7.30
N TRP A 50 -13.17 -0.83 7.24
CA TRP A 50 -12.56 0.50 7.25
C TRP A 50 -11.97 0.83 5.90
N LYS A 51 -12.17 2.08 5.47
CA LYS A 51 -11.50 2.67 4.31
C LYS A 51 -10.61 3.79 4.84
N ILE A 52 -9.32 3.51 4.96
CA ILE A 52 -8.31 4.42 5.48
C ILE A 52 -7.36 4.83 4.35
N ARG A 53 -6.73 5.98 4.49
CA ARG A 53 -5.83 6.57 3.50
C ARG A 53 -4.46 6.80 4.13
N ILE A 54 -4.43 7.35 5.34
CA ILE A 54 -3.19 7.77 5.99
C ILE A 54 -2.88 7.02 7.29
N ILE A 55 -3.87 6.56 8.06
CA ILE A 55 -3.58 5.71 9.22
C ILE A 55 -3.01 4.37 8.71
N PRO A 56 -1.90 3.86 9.27
CA PRO A 56 -1.39 2.56 8.86
C PRO A 56 -2.42 1.44 9.08
N SER A 57 -2.51 0.50 8.14
CA SER A 57 -3.52 -0.57 8.13
C SER A 57 -3.38 -1.55 9.30
N GLY A 58 -2.20 -1.58 9.93
CA GLY A 58 -1.95 -2.35 11.15
C GLY A 58 -2.55 -1.75 12.42
N PHE A 59 -3.44 -0.75 12.32
CA PHE A 59 -4.16 -0.21 13.48
C PHE A 59 -4.97 -1.27 14.26
N LEU A 60 -5.25 -2.43 13.69
CA LEU A 60 -5.89 -3.54 14.41
C LEU A 60 -5.05 -4.05 15.58
N SER A 61 -3.71 -3.98 15.49
CA SER A 61 -2.84 -4.24 16.63
C SER A 61 -2.92 -3.07 17.61
N LYS A 62 -3.47 -3.30 18.80
CA LYS A 62 -3.68 -2.27 19.83
C LYS A 62 -2.40 -1.89 20.58
N THR A 63 -1.37 -2.72 20.54
CA THR A 63 -0.07 -2.48 21.20
C THR A 63 0.93 -1.78 20.30
N THR A 64 0.71 -1.79 18.99
CA THR A 64 1.63 -1.24 18.00
C THR A 64 1.52 0.29 17.91
N THR A 65 2.69 0.94 17.92
CA THR A 65 2.81 2.37 17.63
C THR A 65 2.70 2.62 16.14
N LEU A 66 1.87 3.58 15.75
CA LEU A 66 1.62 3.96 14.37
C LEU A 66 2.32 5.28 14.06
N MET A 67 2.94 5.39 12.89
CA MET A 67 3.69 6.59 12.51
C MET A 67 3.46 6.99 11.05
N LEU A 68 3.48 8.29 10.77
CA LEU A 68 3.54 8.82 9.41
C LEU A 68 4.96 9.31 9.09
N ALA A 69 5.54 8.74 8.03
CA ALA A 69 6.89 9.05 7.58
C ALA A 69 7.07 10.53 7.18
N PRO A 70 8.28 11.13 7.34
CA PRO A 70 8.54 12.52 6.94
C PRO A 70 8.23 12.79 5.46
N GLY A 71 8.43 11.82 4.59
CA GLY A 71 8.09 11.92 3.16
C GLY A 71 6.58 11.95 2.87
N SER A 72 5.72 11.61 3.83
CA SER A 72 4.28 11.56 3.62
C SER A 72 3.64 12.93 3.41
N LEU A 73 2.45 12.93 2.82
CA LEU A 73 1.57 14.09 2.70
C LEU A 73 0.16 13.76 3.19
N THR A 74 -0.43 14.58 4.05
CA THR A 74 -1.79 14.38 4.57
C THR A 74 -2.57 15.68 4.67
N SER A 75 -3.86 15.63 4.96
CA SER A 75 -4.65 16.78 5.41
C SER A 75 -5.03 16.63 6.89
N LEU A 76 -5.23 17.74 7.60
CA LEU A 76 -5.71 17.70 8.98
C LEU A 76 -7.07 16.99 9.07
N GLU A 77 -7.97 17.30 8.14
CA GLU A 77 -9.31 16.70 8.08
C GLU A 77 -9.26 15.18 7.99
N GLU A 78 -8.49 14.62 7.04
CA GLU A 78 -8.42 13.17 6.88
C GLU A 78 -7.69 12.51 8.05
N PHE A 79 -6.61 13.12 8.55
CA PHE A 79 -5.85 12.60 9.69
C PHE A 79 -6.75 12.45 10.93
N PHE A 80 -7.42 13.52 11.36
CA PHE A 80 -8.28 13.48 12.55
C PHE A 80 -9.53 12.61 12.36
N LYS A 81 -10.11 12.60 11.17
CA LYS A 81 -11.23 11.71 10.84
C LYS A 81 -10.81 10.25 10.98
N GLU A 82 -9.66 9.87 10.42
CA GLU A 82 -9.18 8.50 10.48
C GLU A 82 -8.76 8.07 11.90
N ILE A 83 -8.20 8.98 12.69
CA ILE A 83 -7.94 8.75 14.13
C ILE A 83 -9.23 8.32 14.85
N LYS A 84 -10.33 9.04 14.62
CA LYS A 84 -11.60 8.78 15.28
C LYS A 84 -12.18 7.42 14.90
N ILE A 85 -12.15 7.05 13.62
CA ILE A 85 -12.75 5.77 13.18
C ILE A 85 -11.88 4.55 13.47
N THR A 86 -10.57 4.75 13.72
CA THR A 86 -9.61 3.67 14.02
C THR A 86 -9.26 3.55 15.49
N ASP A 87 -9.66 4.52 16.32
CA ASP A 87 -9.34 4.57 17.76
C ASP A 87 -7.82 4.45 17.99
N THR A 88 -7.08 5.41 17.43
CA THR A 88 -5.61 5.42 17.39
C THR A 88 -4.97 6.62 18.08
N GLU A 89 -5.75 7.54 18.64
CA GLU A 89 -5.28 8.86 19.12
C GLU A 89 -4.06 8.79 20.05
N ASN A 90 -4.02 7.79 20.93
CA ASN A 90 -2.96 7.66 21.94
C ASN A 90 -1.68 6.97 21.45
N ARG A 91 -1.63 6.53 20.19
CA ARG A 91 -0.53 5.71 19.65
C ARG A 91 -0.18 6.00 18.19
N ILE A 92 -0.84 6.99 17.59
CA ILE A 92 -0.49 7.53 16.27
C ILE A 92 0.41 8.74 16.45
N PHE A 93 1.51 8.77 15.71
CA PHE A 93 2.41 9.90 15.67
C PHE A 93 2.68 10.31 14.22
N ILE A 94 3.07 11.56 14.03
CA ILE A 94 3.35 12.16 12.73
C ILE A 94 4.73 12.81 12.78
N ASP A 95 5.57 12.55 11.77
CA ASP A 95 6.84 13.25 11.70
C ASP A 95 6.61 14.76 11.50
N ARG A 96 7.40 15.58 12.18
CA ARG A 96 7.42 17.04 12.03
C ARG A 96 7.55 17.54 10.58
N HIS A 97 8.09 16.73 9.67
CA HIS A 97 8.28 17.05 8.26
C HIS A 97 7.19 16.53 7.32
N VAL A 98 6.13 15.90 7.81
CA VAL A 98 4.98 15.53 6.96
C VAL A 98 4.37 16.78 6.34
N GLY A 99 4.17 16.79 5.03
CA GLY A 99 3.57 17.95 4.35
C GLY A 99 2.06 17.97 4.52
N ILE A 100 1.50 19.16 4.74
CA ILE A 100 0.06 19.33 4.97
C ILE A 100 -0.62 19.89 3.72
N ILE A 101 -1.50 19.09 3.15
CA ILE A 101 -2.39 19.42 2.04
C ILE A 101 -3.56 20.23 2.57
N THR A 102 -3.77 21.40 1.98
CA THR A 102 -4.90 22.27 2.32
C THR A 102 -5.94 22.26 1.19
N GLN A 103 -7.07 22.94 1.42
CA GLN A 103 -8.08 23.14 0.38
C GLN A 103 -7.52 23.85 -0.86
N LYS A 104 -6.45 24.64 -0.72
CA LYS A 104 -5.77 25.28 -1.85
C LYS A 104 -5.21 24.25 -2.82
N GLU A 105 -4.37 23.32 -2.35
CA GLU A 105 -3.77 22.29 -3.20
C GLU A 105 -4.84 21.38 -3.82
N ILE A 106 -5.89 21.06 -3.06
CA ILE A 106 -7.04 20.28 -3.55
C ILE A 106 -7.74 21.01 -4.70
N GLN A 107 -8.03 22.30 -4.53
CA GLN A 107 -8.71 23.10 -5.53
C GLN A 107 -7.83 23.28 -6.78
N ASP A 108 -6.55 23.62 -6.61
CA ASP A 108 -5.59 23.76 -7.69
C ASP A 108 -5.56 22.49 -8.56
N GLU A 109 -5.47 21.30 -7.92
CA GLU A 109 -5.50 20.03 -8.64
C GLU A 109 -6.83 19.76 -9.35
N ARG A 110 -7.97 20.06 -8.71
CA ARG A 110 -9.30 19.81 -9.30
C ARG A 110 -9.62 20.72 -10.48
N THR A 111 -9.03 21.91 -10.55
CA THR A 111 -9.17 22.83 -11.68
C THR A 111 -8.19 22.59 -12.80
N ASP A 112 -7.14 21.80 -12.56
CA ASP A 112 -6.17 21.43 -13.57
C ASP A 112 -6.77 20.37 -14.51
N GLU A 113 -7.22 20.80 -15.69
CA GLU A 113 -7.85 19.92 -16.66
C GLU A 113 -6.92 18.80 -17.13
N ASN A 114 -5.62 19.05 -17.23
CA ASN A 114 -4.67 18.04 -17.66
C ASN A 114 -4.52 16.95 -16.59
N LEU A 115 -4.39 17.32 -15.31
CA LEU A 115 -4.32 16.33 -14.23
C LEU A 115 -5.62 15.55 -14.08
N ILE A 116 -6.78 16.20 -14.17
CA ILE A 116 -8.07 15.53 -13.94
C ILE A 116 -8.51 14.71 -15.15
N LYS A 117 -8.45 15.25 -16.38
CA LYS A 117 -8.95 14.59 -17.58
C LYS A 117 -7.91 13.68 -18.22
N ASN A 118 -6.67 14.12 -18.36
CA ASN A 118 -5.64 13.37 -19.08
C ASN A 118 -4.90 12.38 -18.17
N VAL A 119 -4.40 12.80 -17.02
CA VAL A 119 -3.74 11.86 -16.09
C VAL A 119 -4.77 11.00 -15.36
N GLY A 120 -5.90 11.61 -14.98
CA GLY A 120 -6.91 10.95 -14.16
C GLY A 120 -6.54 10.99 -12.67
N SER A 121 -6.04 12.13 -12.18
CA SER A 121 -5.69 12.31 -10.77
C SER A 121 -6.89 12.08 -9.82
N THR A 122 -6.59 11.87 -8.54
CA THR A 122 -7.57 11.67 -7.47
C THR A 122 -8.23 12.96 -6.96
N GLY A 123 -7.70 14.13 -7.33
CA GLY A 123 -8.23 15.43 -6.89
C GLY A 123 -8.15 15.62 -5.37
N GLN A 124 -7.07 15.12 -4.76
CA GLN A 124 -6.78 15.21 -3.32
C GLN A 124 -5.65 16.19 -3.02
N GLY A 125 -5.18 16.97 -3.99
CA GLY A 125 -4.14 17.97 -3.86
C GLY A 125 -2.71 17.44 -3.85
N VAL A 126 -2.50 16.14 -4.06
CA VAL A 126 -1.19 15.49 -3.84
C VAL A 126 -0.13 15.99 -4.83
N GLY A 127 -0.46 16.11 -6.12
CA GLY A 127 0.50 16.59 -7.12
C GLY A 127 0.95 18.03 -6.86
N TYR A 128 0.01 18.92 -6.52
CA TYR A 128 0.29 20.32 -6.20
C TYR A 128 1.04 20.47 -4.88
N ALA A 129 0.67 19.70 -3.85
CA ALA A 129 1.39 19.69 -2.58
C ALA A 129 2.85 19.24 -2.77
N GLU A 130 3.08 18.17 -3.52
CA GLU A 130 4.44 17.69 -3.83
C GLU A 130 5.23 18.74 -4.61
N SER A 131 4.63 19.38 -5.62
CA SER A 131 5.26 20.48 -6.36
C SER A 131 5.67 21.64 -5.45
N ARG A 132 4.78 22.05 -4.53
CA ARG A 132 5.06 23.08 -3.53
C ARG A 132 6.16 22.66 -2.55
N ARG A 133 6.23 21.37 -2.19
CA ARG A 133 7.28 20.81 -1.34
C ARG A 133 8.64 20.89 -2.05
N VAL A 134 8.70 20.52 -3.32
CA VAL A 134 9.90 20.67 -4.17
C VAL A 134 10.34 22.13 -4.25
N LEU A 135 9.38 23.05 -4.38
CA LEU A 135 9.64 24.50 -4.39
C LEU A 135 9.90 25.11 -2.99
N ARG A 136 9.88 24.30 -1.93
CA ARG A 136 10.10 24.69 -0.52
C ARG A 136 9.11 25.72 0.02
N VAL A 137 7.85 25.65 -0.40
CA VAL A 137 6.78 26.55 0.06
C VAL A 137 5.58 25.83 0.69
N LEU A 138 5.57 24.50 0.71
CA LEU A 138 4.54 23.73 1.42
C LEU A 138 4.74 23.83 2.94
N LYS A 139 3.65 24.01 3.69
CA LYS A 139 3.68 23.91 5.15
C LYS A 139 3.77 22.46 5.62
N LEU A 140 4.47 22.26 6.73
CA LEU A 140 4.73 20.94 7.30
C LEU A 140 4.00 20.77 8.63
N ALA A 141 3.90 19.55 9.13
CA ALA A 141 3.16 19.20 10.35
C ALA A 141 3.55 20.07 11.56
N LYS A 142 4.85 20.38 11.71
CA LYS A 142 5.36 21.27 12.78
C LYS A 142 4.79 22.69 12.76
N ASP A 143 4.23 23.14 11.64
CA ASP A 143 3.69 24.48 11.48
C ASP A 143 2.22 24.59 11.92
N TYR A 144 1.63 23.48 12.41
CA TYR A 144 0.22 23.38 12.84
C TYR A 144 0.14 22.98 14.31
N VAL A 145 -0.45 23.85 15.14
CA VAL A 145 -0.58 23.67 16.59
C VAL A 145 -1.45 22.45 16.93
N GLU A 146 -2.43 22.14 16.09
CA GLU A 146 -3.32 20.98 16.24
C GLU A 146 -2.56 19.65 16.24
N LEU A 147 -1.37 19.62 15.62
CA LEU A 147 -0.54 18.42 15.51
C LEU A 147 0.50 18.29 16.62
N GLU A 148 0.68 19.31 17.49
CA GLU A 148 1.78 19.38 18.47
C GLU A 148 1.90 18.10 19.31
N LYS A 149 0.76 17.57 19.80
CA LYS A 149 0.74 16.36 20.64
C LYS A 149 1.08 15.06 19.90
N PHE A 150 1.05 15.06 18.56
CA PHE A 150 1.32 13.89 17.73
C PHE A 150 2.73 13.92 17.13
N LEU A 151 3.46 15.03 17.24
CA LEU A 151 4.75 15.19 16.60
C LEU A 151 5.78 14.19 17.16
N THR A 152 6.54 13.57 16.27
CA THR A 152 7.70 12.74 16.62
C THR A 152 8.82 12.89 15.60
N ASP A 153 9.98 12.28 15.90
CA ASP A 153 11.05 12.01 14.93
C ASP A 153 10.95 10.55 14.51
N VAL A 154 10.38 10.31 13.33
CA VAL A 154 10.11 8.94 12.85
C VAL A 154 11.40 8.19 12.51
N PRO A 155 12.38 8.77 11.76
CA PRO A 155 13.66 8.11 11.52
C PRO A 155 14.34 7.65 12.82
N GLU A 156 14.45 8.53 13.83
CA GLU A 156 15.08 8.19 15.11
C GLU A 156 14.29 7.10 15.85
N SER A 157 12.96 7.20 15.89
CA SER A 157 12.10 6.20 16.55
C SER A 157 12.28 4.81 15.93
N VAL A 158 12.32 4.74 14.59
CA VAL A 158 12.54 3.48 13.85
C VAL A 158 13.94 2.94 14.11
N ILE A 159 14.99 3.75 13.99
CA ILE A 159 16.37 3.31 14.19
C ILE A 159 16.58 2.83 15.64
N SER A 160 16.03 3.55 16.62
CA SER A 160 16.08 3.18 18.03
C SER A 160 15.38 1.84 18.30
N ALA A 161 14.20 1.62 17.72
CA ALA A 161 13.48 0.36 17.85
C ALA A 161 14.28 -0.81 17.25
N LEU A 162 14.82 -0.63 16.03
CA LEU A 162 15.65 -1.63 15.38
C LEU A 162 16.92 -1.94 16.18
N GLY A 163 17.58 -0.91 16.75
CA GLY A 163 18.76 -1.07 17.60
C GLY A 163 18.48 -1.85 18.89
N LYS A 164 17.23 -1.84 19.37
CA LYS A 164 16.74 -2.65 20.50
C LYS A 164 16.26 -4.05 20.08
N GLY A 165 16.47 -4.43 18.82
CA GLY A 165 16.01 -5.72 18.29
C GLY A 165 14.50 -5.80 18.09
N LYS A 166 13.78 -4.68 18.09
CA LYS A 166 12.33 -4.64 17.87
C LYS A 166 11.98 -4.74 16.39
N ASP A 167 10.76 -5.17 16.12
CA ASP A 167 10.23 -5.29 14.76
C ASP A 167 9.52 -4.03 14.32
N VAL A 168 9.80 -3.61 13.09
CA VAL A 168 9.22 -2.45 12.44
C VAL A 168 8.68 -2.88 11.09
N GLN A 169 7.47 -2.45 10.79
CA GLN A 169 6.86 -2.66 9.49
C GLN A 169 6.69 -1.32 8.78
N VAL A 170 6.99 -1.28 7.49
CA VAL A 170 6.79 -0.10 6.64
C VAL A 170 5.74 -0.43 5.58
N GLU A 171 4.73 0.41 5.49
CA GLU A 171 3.59 0.24 4.60
C GLU A 171 3.60 1.28 3.48
N GLY A 172 4.00 0.85 2.29
CA GLY A 172 3.96 1.65 1.07
C GLY A 172 2.54 1.88 0.52
N THR A 173 2.43 2.89 -0.34
CA THR A 173 1.22 3.22 -1.10
C THR A 173 1.41 3.05 -2.59
N GLN A 174 0.29 2.98 -3.34
CA GLN A 174 0.29 2.75 -4.80
C GLN A 174 1.06 1.46 -5.18
N GLY A 175 1.54 1.33 -6.41
CA GLY A 175 2.35 0.19 -6.84
C GLY A 175 3.51 0.64 -7.71
N THR A 176 4.44 -0.27 -7.98
CA THR A 176 5.69 -0.03 -8.71
C THR A 176 5.48 0.77 -10.00
N PHE A 177 4.48 0.43 -10.81
CA PHE A 177 4.27 1.06 -12.11
C PHE A 177 3.42 2.34 -12.06
N LEU A 178 3.06 2.80 -10.85
CA LEU A 178 2.64 4.18 -10.61
C LEU A 178 3.79 5.06 -10.10
N SER A 179 5.01 4.54 -10.00
CA SER A 179 6.18 5.35 -9.62
C SER A 179 6.38 6.49 -10.62
N LEU A 180 6.68 7.69 -10.10
CA LEU A 180 7.02 8.86 -10.92
C LEU A 180 8.16 8.59 -11.92
N TYR A 181 9.10 7.71 -11.56
CA TYR A 181 10.31 7.44 -12.35
C TYR A 181 10.29 6.11 -13.09
N HIS A 182 9.59 5.12 -12.55
CA HIS A 182 9.61 3.74 -13.05
C HIS A 182 8.25 3.27 -13.60
N GLY A 183 7.24 4.13 -13.55
CA GLY A 183 5.93 3.89 -14.16
C GLY A 183 5.79 4.50 -15.55
N GLU A 184 4.59 4.35 -16.13
CA GLU A 184 4.25 4.91 -17.44
C GLU A 184 3.93 6.41 -17.32
N TYR A 185 4.97 7.24 -17.25
CA TYR A 185 4.81 8.69 -17.23
C TYR A 185 4.10 9.19 -18.52
N PRO A 186 3.11 10.11 -18.43
CA PRO A 186 2.69 10.89 -17.26
C PRO A 186 1.57 10.26 -16.40
N PHE A 187 1.14 9.03 -16.69
CA PHE A 187 0.01 8.34 -16.02
C PHE A 187 0.43 7.63 -14.72
N VAL A 188 1.14 8.37 -13.86
CA VAL A 188 1.78 7.92 -12.62
C VAL A 188 1.40 8.82 -11.45
N THR A 189 1.77 8.45 -10.23
CA THR A 189 1.68 9.36 -9.09
C THR A 189 2.87 10.32 -9.05
N SER A 190 2.81 11.35 -8.20
CA SER A 190 3.83 12.39 -8.10
C SER A 190 5.07 11.98 -7.29
N ARG A 191 5.28 10.68 -7.06
CA ARG A 191 6.34 10.17 -6.17
C ARG A 191 6.81 8.78 -6.56
N ASN A 192 7.98 8.41 -6.05
CA ASN A 192 8.56 7.08 -6.27
C ASN A 192 7.94 6.07 -5.31
N THR A 193 7.31 5.03 -5.85
CA THR A 193 6.54 4.02 -5.09
C THR A 193 7.29 2.70 -4.94
N THR A 194 8.56 2.63 -5.36
CA THR A 194 9.41 1.46 -5.17
C THR A 194 9.93 1.37 -3.73
N SER A 195 10.52 0.24 -3.37
CA SER A 195 11.11 0.00 -2.05
C SER A 195 12.10 1.10 -1.66
N SER A 196 13.02 1.47 -2.56
CA SER A 196 13.96 2.56 -2.37
C SER A 196 13.28 3.92 -2.16
N GLY A 197 12.22 4.21 -2.93
CA GLY A 197 11.43 5.44 -2.77
C GLY A 197 10.75 5.51 -1.41
N ILE A 198 10.13 4.41 -0.98
CA ILE A 198 9.47 4.30 0.31
C ILE A 198 10.47 4.45 1.46
N LEU A 199 11.65 3.83 1.37
CA LEU A 199 12.71 3.99 2.38
C LEU A 199 13.20 5.44 2.48
N SER A 200 13.33 6.12 1.34
CA SER A 200 13.65 7.55 1.30
C SER A 200 12.58 8.39 1.99
N GLU A 201 11.30 8.01 1.90
CA GLU A 201 10.23 8.71 2.62
C GLU A 201 10.29 8.49 4.13
N VAL A 202 10.62 7.27 4.59
CA VAL A 202 10.77 6.97 6.02
C VAL A 202 12.02 7.62 6.62
N GLY A 203 13.07 7.82 5.80
CA GLY A 203 14.38 8.31 6.26
C GLY A 203 15.29 7.20 6.76
N ILE A 204 15.16 6.00 6.20
CA ILE A 204 15.91 4.80 6.64
C ILE A 204 16.83 4.32 5.52
N GLY A 205 18.09 4.06 5.87
CA GLY A 205 19.07 3.53 4.94
C GLY A 205 18.75 2.10 4.49
N PRO A 206 19.10 1.70 3.26
CA PRO A 206 18.74 0.39 2.71
C PRO A 206 19.34 -0.80 3.48
N LYS A 207 20.43 -0.59 4.23
CA LYS A 207 21.07 -1.64 5.05
C LYS A 207 20.25 -2.08 6.27
N TYR A 208 19.22 -1.33 6.65
CA TYR A 208 18.32 -1.71 7.75
C TYR A 208 17.23 -2.67 7.31
N VAL A 209 17.00 -2.84 6.00
CA VAL A 209 15.90 -3.65 5.48
C VAL A 209 16.24 -5.13 5.55
N ASN A 210 15.38 -5.91 6.21
CA ASN A 210 15.53 -7.36 6.26
C ASN A 210 14.61 -8.05 5.26
N GLU A 211 13.42 -7.49 5.02
CA GLU A 211 12.45 -8.06 4.09
C GLU A 211 11.84 -6.98 3.18
N VAL A 212 11.62 -7.37 1.94
CA VAL A 212 10.76 -6.64 1.01
C VAL A 212 9.67 -7.59 0.51
N ILE A 213 8.44 -7.33 0.92
CA ILE A 213 7.23 -8.05 0.50
C ILE A 213 6.61 -7.26 -0.65
N VAL A 214 6.67 -7.82 -1.86
CA VAL A 214 5.93 -7.26 -3.00
C VAL A 214 4.54 -7.89 -3.02
N VAL A 215 3.51 -7.05 -2.91
CA VAL A 215 2.11 -7.48 -2.90
C VAL A 215 1.55 -7.39 -4.31
N PHE A 216 1.08 -8.51 -4.84
CA PHE A 216 0.32 -8.60 -6.07
C PHE A 216 -1.14 -8.99 -5.78
N LYS A 217 -1.99 -8.71 -6.74
CA LYS A 217 -3.34 -9.27 -6.85
C LYS A 217 -3.31 -10.33 -7.95
N ALA A 218 -4.15 -11.38 -7.85
CA ALA A 218 -4.24 -12.47 -8.83
C ALA A 218 -4.64 -12.03 -10.26
N PHE A 219 -4.94 -10.74 -10.44
CA PHE A 219 -5.18 -10.05 -11.70
C PHE A 219 -4.74 -8.60 -11.56
N VAL A 220 -4.50 -7.91 -12.67
CA VAL A 220 -4.06 -6.52 -12.67
C VAL A 220 -5.26 -5.59 -12.72
N THR A 221 -5.21 -4.51 -11.95
CA THR A 221 -6.16 -3.41 -12.09
C THR A 221 -5.48 -2.06 -12.22
N ARG A 222 -6.10 -1.14 -12.94
CA ARG A 222 -5.63 0.24 -13.07
C ARG A 222 -6.78 1.24 -12.93
N VAL A 223 -6.53 2.35 -12.24
CA VAL A 223 -7.44 3.50 -12.13
C VAL A 223 -6.90 4.65 -12.96
N GLY A 224 -7.78 5.36 -13.66
CA GLY A 224 -7.39 6.45 -14.55
C GLY A 224 -6.86 5.95 -15.88
N ASN A 225 -6.23 6.86 -16.63
CA ASN A 225 -5.76 6.61 -17.99
C ASN A 225 -4.41 5.85 -18.00
N GLY A 226 -3.80 5.71 -19.18
CA GLY A 226 -2.56 4.97 -19.41
C GLY A 226 -2.79 3.55 -19.93
N TYR A 227 -1.77 2.95 -20.52
CA TYR A 227 -1.87 1.66 -21.18
C TYR A 227 -2.02 0.48 -20.20
N LEU A 228 -2.91 -0.47 -20.48
CA LEU A 228 -3.02 -1.70 -19.69
C LEU A 228 -2.93 -2.90 -20.64
N GLU A 229 -1.79 -3.58 -20.62
CA GLU A 229 -1.57 -4.78 -21.43
C GLU A 229 -2.58 -5.87 -21.05
N GLY A 230 -3.31 -6.39 -22.05
CA GLY A 230 -4.33 -7.42 -21.83
C GLY A 230 -5.60 -6.89 -21.15
N GLU A 231 -5.88 -5.59 -21.23
CA GLU A 231 -7.12 -5.01 -20.71
C GLU A 231 -8.36 -5.72 -21.27
N LEU A 232 -9.20 -6.21 -20.37
CA LEU A 232 -10.50 -6.80 -20.68
C LEU A 232 -11.51 -5.71 -21.00
N SER A 233 -12.46 -6.01 -21.89
CA SER A 233 -13.61 -5.14 -22.06
C SER A 233 -14.42 -5.05 -20.76
N PRO A 234 -15.17 -3.95 -20.52
CA PRO A 234 -16.03 -3.81 -19.35
C PRO A 234 -16.97 -5.01 -19.16
N ASP A 235 -17.58 -5.50 -20.25
CA ASP A 235 -18.52 -6.63 -20.21
C ASP A 235 -17.85 -7.95 -19.83
N GLU A 236 -16.62 -8.21 -20.28
CA GLU A 236 -15.84 -9.39 -19.89
C GLU A 236 -15.47 -9.32 -18.41
N ALA A 237 -15.02 -8.16 -17.93
CA ALA A 237 -14.69 -7.97 -16.53
C ALA A 237 -15.93 -8.14 -15.62
N ASP A 238 -17.10 -7.65 -16.06
CA ASP A 238 -18.38 -7.83 -15.36
C ASP A 238 -18.78 -9.31 -15.31
N LYS A 239 -18.69 -10.04 -16.43
CA LYS A 239 -18.98 -11.48 -16.51
C LYS A 239 -18.08 -12.32 -15.59
N LEU A 240 -16.81 -11.94 -15.44
CA LEU A 240 -15.86 -12.60 -14.54
C LEU A 240 -16.04 -12.19 -13.06
N GLY A 241 -16.85 -11.16 -12.78
CA GLY A 241 -17.04 -10.61 -11.44
C GLY A 241 -15.77 -9.99 -10.85
N LEU A 242 -14.91 -9.41 -11.69
CA LEU A 242 -13.62 -8.81 -11.30
C LEU A 242 -13.67 -7.30 -11.17
N VAL A 243 -14.85 -6.70 -11.36
CA VAL A 243 -15.03 -5.26 -11.35
C VAL A 243 -14.96 -4.72 -9.93
N GLU A 244 -14.09 -3.73 -9.75
CA GLU A 244 -13.84 -3.08 -8.47
C GLU A 244 -13.88 -1.54 -8.62
N SER A 245 -14.24 -0.86 -7.53
CA SER A 245 -14.25 0.61 -7.46
C SER A 245 -13.13 1.12 -6.57
N GLY A 246 -12.49 2.22 -6.98
CA GLY A 246 -11.43 2.85 -6.21
C GLY A 246 -11.91 3.38 -4.85
N THR A 247 -11.16 3.10 -3.78
CA THR A 247 -11.49 3.50 -2.40
C THR A 247 -11.62 5.02 -2.23
N VAL A 248 -10.80 5.80 -2.95
CA VAL A 248 -10.75 7.27 -2.84
C VAL A 248 -11.77 7.93 -3.77
N THR A 249 -11.72 7.61 -5.07
CA THR A 249 -12.49 8.31 -6.10
C THR A 249 -13.81 7.65 -6.47
N GLY A 250 -14.07 6.41 -6.03
CA GLY A 250 -15.23 5.61 -6.47
C GLY A 250 -15.18 5.11 -7.93
N ARG A 251 -14.31 5.68 -8.77
CA ARG A 251 -14.10 5.30 -10.17
C ARG A 251 -13.90 3.79 -10.34
N ARG A 252 -14.55 3.23 -11.37
CA ARG A 252 -14.40 1.84 -11.81
C ARG A 252 -12.96 1.58 -12.24
N ARG A 253 -12.42 0.43 -11.84
CA ARG A 253 -11.08 -0.05 -12.22
C ARG A 253 -11.15 -0.78 -13.55
N ARG A 254 -10.16 -0.52 -14.39
CA ARG A 254 -9.85 -1.34 -15.58
C ARG A 254 -9.17 -2.62 -15.09
N VAL A 255 -9.42 -3.74 -15.76
CA VAL A 255 -9.01 -5.09 -15.33
C VAL A 255 -8.24 -5.76 -16.45
N ALA A 256 -7.16 -6.47 -16.11
CA ALA A 256 -6.43 -7.34 -17.02
C ALA A 256 -6.02 -8.63 -16.28
N PRO A 257 -5.75 -9.74 -16.99
CA PRO A 257 -5.16 -10.94 -16.41
C PRO A 257 -3.84 -10.66 -15.68
N PHE A 258 -3.39 -11.60 -14.84
CA PHE A 258 -2.10 -11.49 -14.17
C PHE A 258 -0.97 -11.36 -15.20
N ASN A 259 -0.13 -10.32 -15.05
CA ASN A 259 0.96 -10.06 -15.98
C ASN A 259 2.29 -10.49 -15.35
N ILE A 260 2.79 -11.68 -15.74
CA ILE A 260 4.01 -12.24 -15.19
C ILE A 260 5.26 -11.41 -15.53
N LYS A 261 5.29 -10.75 -16.69
CA LYS A 261 6.41 -9.89 -17.10
C LYS A 261 6.54 -8.68 -16.18
N LEU A 262 5.44 -7.98 -15.93
CA LEU A 262 5.38 -6.86 -14.98
C LEU A 262 5.71 -7.32 -13.56
N ALA A 263 5.22 -8.50 -13.16
CA ALA A 263 5.53 -9.04 -11.83
C ALA A 263 7.02 -9.32 -11.63
N LYS A 264 7.69 -9.94 -12.63
CA LYS A 264 9.15 -10.18 -12.62
C LYS A 264 9.95 -8.88 -12.56
N GLU A 265 9.54 -7.87 -13.31
CA GLU A 265 10.19 -6.55 -13.28
C GLU A 265 10.02 -5.88 -11.91
N SER A 266 8.81 -5.93 -11.35
CA SER A 266 8.52 -5.37 -10.03
C SER A 266 9.31 -6.06 -8.91
N VAL A 267 9.44 -7.39 -8.96
CA VAL A 267 10.29 -8.17 -8.04
C VAL A 267 11.74 -7.71 -8.11
N LYS A 268 12.28 -7.52 -9.32
CA LYS A 268 13.66 -7.06 -9.52
C LYS A 268 13.89 -5.64 -9.03
N ILE A 269 13.04 -4.69 -9.43
CA ILE A 269 13.18 -3.27 -9.06
C ILE A 269 13.12 -3.10 -7.53
N ASN A 270 12.27 -3.86 -6.86
CA ASN A 270 12.09 -3.75 -5.42
C ASN A 270 13.03 -4.63 -4.59
N SER A 271 13.84 -5.48 -5.23
CA SER A 271 14.65 -6.52 -4.56
C SER A 271 13.80 -7.36 -3.59
N ALA A 272 12.70 -7.92 -4.10
CA ALA A 272 11.76 -8.68 -3.29
C ALA A 272 12.45 -9.87 -2.61
N THR A 273 12.23 -10.02 -1.30
CA THR A 273 12.64 -11.21 -0.55
C THR A 273 11.53 -12.25 -0.52
N GLN A 274 10.29 -11.79 -0.66
CA GLN A 274 9.10 -12.64 -0.73
C GLN A 274 7.94 -11.91 -1.41
N VAL A 275 6.92 -12.66 -1.77
CA VAL A 275 5.74 -12.19 -2.49
C VAL A 275 4.47 -12.52 -1.71
N ALA A 276 3.53 -11.59 -1.71
CA ALA A 276 2.16 -11.82 -1.29
C ALA A 276 1.21 -11.76 -2.49
N ILE A 277 0.31 -12.72 -2.65
CA ILE A 277 -0.73 -12.68 -3.69
C ILE A 277 -2.11 -12.63 -3.04
N THR A 278 -2.88 -11.59 -3.34
CA THR A 278 -4.26 -11.43 -2.85
C THR A 278 -5.29 -11.76 -3.93
N LYS A 279 -6.54 -11.93 -3.49
CA LYS A 279 -7.72 -12.15 -4.35
C LYS A 279 -7.61 -13.41 -5.21
N ILE A 280 -6.93 -14.45 -4.74
CA ILE A 280 -6.93 -15.72 -5.47
C ILE A 280 -8.34 -16.31 -5.55
N ASP A 281 -9.20 -16.03 -4.57
CA ASP A 281 -10.62 -16.39 -4.52
C ASP A 281 -11.44 -15.70 -5.62
N SER A 282 -10.96 -14.59 -6.19
CA SER A 282 -11.62 -13.94 -7.31
C SER A 282 -11.42 -14.70 -8.63
N ILE A 283 -10.32 -15.45 -8.75
CA ILE A 283 -10.00 -16.29 -9.93
C ILE A 283 -10.43 -17.74 -9.69
N PHE A 284 -10.07 -18.29 -8.53
CA PHE A 284 -10.36 -19.66 -8.11
C PHE A 284 -11.39 -19.63 -6.97
N LYS A 285 -12.68 -19.61 -7.30
CA LYS A 285 -13.78 -19.34 -6.34
C LYS A 285 -13.77 -20.25 -5.11
N ASP A 286 -13.42 -21.52 -5.29
CA ASP A 286 -13.32 -22.51 -4.20
C ASP A 286 -12.16 -22.26 -3.21
N SER A 287 -11.33 -21.25 -3.48
CA SER A 287 -10.30 -20.79 -2.54
C SER A 287 -10.88 -19.85 -1.47
N TYR A 288 -12.15 -19.42 -1.57
CA TYR A 288 -12.73 -18.45 -0.65
C TYR A 288 -12.62 -18.91 0.82
N ARG A 289 -12.00 -18.07 1.66
CA ARG A 289 -11.74 -18.30 3.09
C ARG A 289 -10.90 -19.54 3.42
N VAL A 290 -10.20 -20.11 2.44
CA VAL A 290 -9.24 -21.18 2.72
C VAL A 290 -8.05 -20.60 3.49
N ARG A 291 -7.68 -21.24 4.61
CA ARG A 291 -6.57 -20.81 5.49
C ARG A 291 -5.43 -21.82 5.60
N GLU A 292 -5.56 -22.97 4.94
CA GLU A 292 -4.53 -24.01 4.89
C GLU A 292 -4.20 -24.31 3.42
N TYR A 293 -2.91 -24.28 3.07
CA TYR A 293 -2.46 -24.47 1.68
C TYR A 293 -2.96 -25.78 1.06
N GLN A 294 -2.99 -26.86 1.83
CA GLN A 294 -3.40 -28.18 1.34
C GLN A 294 -4.87 -28.22 0.88
N LYS A 295 -5.71 -27.35 1.46
CA LYS A 295 -7.14 -27.23 1.15
C LYS A 295 -7.42 -26.35 -0.07
N LEU A 296 -6.39 -25.74 -0.68
CA LEU A 296 -6.58 -25.02 -1.94
C LEU A 296 -6.91 -25.97 -3.10
N PRO A 297 -7.75 -25.54 -4.05
CA PRO A 297 -7.99 -26.28 -5.29
C PRO A 297 -6.68 -26.58 -6.04
N SER A 298 -6.61 -27.74 -6.69
CA SER A 298 -5.41 -28.17 -7.42
C SER A 298 -5.01 -27.21 -8.55
N GLU A 299 -5.96 -26.49 -9.14
CA GLU A 299 -5.69 -25.46 -10.15
C GLU A 299 -5.05 -24.20 -9.54
N ALA A 300 -5.54 -23.75 -8.38
CA ALA A 300 -4.97 -22.62 -7.66
C ALA A 300 -3.53 -22.90 -7.22
N LYS A 301 -3.27 -24.12 -6.70
CA LYS A 301 -1.91 -24.55 -6.33
C LYS A 301 -0.96 -24.57 -7.53
N ARG A 302 -1.37 -25.17 -8.64
CA ARG A 302 -0.57 -25.19 -9.89
C ARG A 302 -0.25 -23.78 -10.38
N TRP A 303 -1.23 -22.89 -10.39
CA TRP A 303 -1.02 -21.50 -10.79
C TRP A 303 -0.05 -20.75 -9.85
N LEU A 304 -0.16 -20.96 -8.53
CA LEU A 304 0.77 -20.38 -7.56
C LEU A 304 2.19 -20.91 -7.76
N ASP A 305 2.36 -22.22 -7.96
CA ASP A 305 3.65 -22.84 -8.20
C ASP A 305 4.30 -22.31 -9.50
N ASP A 306 3.53 -22.17 -10.58
CA ASP A 306 4.00 -21.62 -11.85
C ASP A 306 4.45 -20.16 -11.70
N VAL A 307 3.66 -19.33 -10.99
CA VAL A 307 4.02 -17.93 -10.72
C VAL A 307 5.27 -17.85 -9.84
N GLU A 308 5.37 -18.64 -8.77
CA GLU A 308 6.54 -18.67 -7.91
C GLU A 308 7.82 -19.04 -8.67
N ASN A 309 7.74 -20.07 -9.52
CA ASN A 309 8.85 -20.52 -10.37
C ASN A 309 9.29 -19.42 -11.34
N GLU A 310 8.36 -18.70 -11.96
CA GLU A 310 8.67 -17.61 -12.88
C GLU A 310 9.25 -16.38 -12.19
N LEU A 311 8.82 -16.08 -10.96
CA LEU A 311 9.33 -14.96 -10.16
C LEU A 311 10.70 -15.24 -9.54
N GLY A 312 11.00 -16.51 -9.23
CA GLY A 312 12.24 -16.91 -8.56
C GLY A 312 12.35 -16.39 -7.12
N VAL A 313 11.22 -16.04 -6.50
CA VAL A 313 11.10 -15.51 -5.13
C VAL A 313 9.86 -16.16 -4.50
N PRO A 314 9.92 -16.63 -3.22
CA PRO A 314 8.82 -17.37 -2.63
C PRO A 314 7.57 -16.50 -2.44
N ILE A 315 6.42 -17.04 -2.84
CA ILE A 315 5.08 -16.61 -2.45
C ILE A 315 4.82 -17.16 -1.05
N THR A 316 4.81 -16.26 -0.08
CA THR A 316 4.70 -16.60 1.34
C THR A 316 3.37 -16.22 1.96
N LEU A 317 2.61 -15.30 1.36
CA LEU A 317 1.31 -14.88 1.86
C LEU A 317 0.27 -14.95 0.75
N ILE A 318 -0.83 -15.68 0.97
CA ILE A 318 -1.88 -15.88 -0.03
C ILE A 318 -3.22 -15.42 0.56
N GLY A 319 -3.78 -14.34 0.02
CA GLY A 319 -5.07 -13.80 0.43
C GLY A 319 -6.23 -14.49 -0.29
N THR A 320 -7.13 -15.07 0.49
CA THR A 320 -8.22 -15.95 0.04
C THR A 320 -9.62 -15.38 0.28
N GLY A 321 -9.72 -14.09 0.61
CA GLY A 321 -10.98 -13.42 0.88
C GLY A 321 -10.78 -11.95 1.21
N GLU A 322 -11.81 -11.26 1.68
CA GLU A 322 -11.69 -9.85 2.09
C GLU A 322 -11.28 -9.68 3.55
N ASP A 323 -11.66 -10.60 4.46
CA ASP A 323 -11.30 -10.49 5.87
C ASP A 323 -9.78 -10.60 6.05
N THR A 324 -9.24 -9.83 6.99
CA THR A 324 -7.81 -9.78 7.30
C THR A 324 -7.26 -11.16 7.62
N LEU A 325 -8.05 -12.04 8.25
CA LEU A 325 -7.64 -13.39 8.63
C LEU A 325 -7.80 -14.43 7.51
N ASP A 326 -8.41 -14.08 6.38
CA ASP A 326 -8.53 -14.97 5.22
C ASP A 326 -7.23 -14.98 4.43
N ILE A 327 -6.16 -15.48 5.07
CA ILE A 327 -4.80 -15.57 4.56
C ILE A 327 -4.24 -16.95 4.88
N ILE A 328 -3.49 -17.51 3.93
CA ILE A 328 -2.57 -18.61 4.16
C ILE A 328 -1.18 -18.00 4.32
N ASP A 329 -0.53 -18.25 5.45
CA ASP A 329 0.83 -17.79 5.75
C ASP A 329 1.78 -18.98 5.71
N LEU A 330 2.72 -18.92 4.77
CA LEU A 330 3.75 -19.92 4.48
C LEU A 330 5.15 -19.43 4.83
N ARG A 331 5.27 -18.32 5.59
CA ARG A 331 6.57 -17.74 5.91
C ARG A 331 7.43 -18.66 6.78
N ASN A 332 6.82 -19.40 7.69
CA ASN A 332 7.53 -20.38 8.52
C ASN A 332 8.18 -21.45 7.64
N GLU A 333 7.42 -21.98 6.68
CA GLU A 333 7.80 -23.09 5.82
C GLU A 333 8.80 -22.67 4.73
N LYS A 334 8.64 -21.47 4.16
CA LYS A 334 9.44 -21.02 3.00
C LYS A 334 10.62 -20.14 3.35
N VAL A 335 10.55 -19.38 4.46
CA VAL A 335 11.61 -18.42 4.84
C VAL A 335 12.01 -18.50 6.31
N GLY A 336 11.48 -19.47 7.08
CA GLY A 336 11.88 -19.75 8.46
C GLY A 336 11.43 -18.70 9.49
N LYS A 337 10.25 -18.11 9.32
CA LYS A 337 9.74 -16.98 10.13
C LYS A 337 8.35 -17.12 10.68
#